data_AF-A0AAD6L2X4-F1
#
_entry.id   AF-A0AAD6L2X4-F1
#
_cell.length_a   1.000
_cell.length_b   1.000
_cell.length_c   1.000
_cell.angle_alpha   90.00
_cell.angle_beta   90.00
_cell.angle_gamma   90.00
#
_symmetry.space_group_name_H-M   'P 1'
#
loop_
_entity.id
_entity.type
_entity.pdbx_description
1 polymer ?
#
loop_
_entity_poly.entity_id
_entity_poly.type
_entity_poly.pdbx_seq_one_letter_code
_entity_poly.pdbx_strand_id
1 'polypeptide(L)'
;MSTATTSFFEPASVTSSGRPVLHQAEVECHLLSSVDLEPEPTTTANSLDFPALKSGLVILTTYRLLWLPSNVTTDNSNPIAIPLSSVTHIFSTKKSIKSMFHSPRIRFQVSIHSRSVVVTLVIRGKGDVDVFLTKFWDCWRGRAWEIGKDSGGGSSSGSVPASGSVSGGGLYSSDGAVRLVGVSGILRKEQEMWESTDKSLQEAFHDLNALMRKAKEMVILAEKMRQKLLSGSSSQSSSGNDEEMGSKEEMQDWLLSVGIVSPVTKESAGAMYHQQLSRQLADFVRIPLEKAGGMINLIDIYCLFNRARGTELISPEDLLQACSLWEKFDVPVMLRKFDSGVKVIQNKSHSDEEVFARIKNLVSKPEALRSGITASDAAMTLGIAPAMAKEHLLTAESKGLLCRDISPDGFRFFINLFPEIISDDIHLVKDHGIYSLWIKSR
;
A
#
# COMPACT_ATOMS: atom_id res chain seq x y z
N MET A 1 -42.30 19.12 21.75
CA MET A 1 -41.00 19.49 22.36
C MET A 1 -40.13 18.25 22.31
N SER A 2 -39.15 18.21 21.40
CA SER A 2 -38.23 17.07 21.31
C SER A 2 -37.11 17.25 22.32
N THR A 3 -36.88 16.26 23.18
CA THR A 3 -35.82 16.29 24.19
C THR A 3 -34.46 16.21 23.50
N ALA A 4 -33.77 17.34 23.45
CA ALA A 4 -32.37 17.40 23.02
C ALA A 4 -31.49 16.68 24.04
N THR A 5 -31.24 15.40 23.80
CA THR A 5 -30.15 14.65 24.47
C THR A 5 -28.83 15.30 24.08
N THR A 6 -28.29 16.10 24.98
CA THR A 6 -26.97 16.75 24.84
C THR A 6 -25.91 15.66 24.73
N SER A 7 -25.42 15.42 23.52
CA SER A 7 -24.32 14.49 23.29
C SER A 7 -23.08 15.00 24.02
N PHE A 8 -22.44 14.12 24.81
CA PHE A 8 -21.24 14.48 25.56
C PHE A 8 -20.09 14.92 24.63
N PHE A 9 -20.02 14.31 23.45
CA PHE A 9 -19.09 14.65 22.38
C PHE A 9 -19.73 15.64 21.38
N GLU A 10 -18.89 16.46 20.75
CA GLU A 10 -19.33 17.42 19.74
C GLU A 10 -19.87 16.68 18.51
N PRO A 11 -20.94 17.17 17.86
CA PRO A 11 -21.44 16.54 16.63
C PRO A 11 -20.45 16.76 15.49
N ALA A 12 -20.13 15.69 14.75
CA ALA A 12 -19.30 15.79 13.55
C ALA A 12 -20.16 16.09 12.32
N SER A 13 -19.78 17.10 11.55
CA SER A 13 -20.43 17.41 10.26
C SER A 13 -19.97 16.46 9.16
N VAL A 14 -20.91 16.04 8.32
CA VAL A 14 -20.66 15.14 7.18
C VAL A 14 -21.17 15.76 5.88
N THR A 15 -20.50 15.40 4.79
CA THR A 15 -20.94 15.69 3.41
C THR A 15 -22.15 14.83 3.02
N SER A 16 -22.82 15.18 1.92
CA SER A 16 -23.87 14.34 1.30
C SER A 16 -23.39 12.93 0.89
N SER A 17 -22.07 12.71 0.82
CA SER A 17 -21.44 11.41 0.55
C SER A 17 -21.08 10.62 1.82
N GLY A 18 -21.43 11.11 3.01
CA GLY A 18 -21.13 10.44 4.29
C GLY A 18 -19.69 10.61 4.78
N ARG A 19 -18.82 11.35 4.07
CA ARG A 19 -17.46 11.71 4.54
C ARG A 19 -17.49 12.84 5.56
N PRO A 20 -16.60 12.86 6.56
CA PRO A 20 -16.49 13.99 7.50
C PRO A 20 -16.05 15.28 6.80
N VAL A 21 -16.45 16.43 7.36
CA VAL A 21 -15.97 17.75 6.94
C VAL A 21 -14.78 18.15 7.80
N LEU A 22 -13.60 18.19 7.19
CA LEU A 22 -12.33 18.55 7.85
C LEU A 22 -12.14 20.07 7.92
N HIS A 23 -11.44 20.53 8.95
CA HIS A 23 -10.97 21.93 9.04
C HIS A 23 -9.78 22.19 8.09
N GLN A 24 -9.50 23.46 7.80
CA GLN A 24 -8.55 23.88 6.74
C GLN A 24 -7.10 23.37 6.89
N ALA A 25 -6.67 23.00 8.10
CA ALA A 25 -5.36 22.39 8.40
C ALA A 25 -5.47 20.96 8.95
N GLU A 26 -6.67 20.39 8.97
CA GLU A 26 -6.94 19.06 9.51
C GLU A 26 -6.72 17.97 8.44
N VAL A 27 -5.93 16.96 8.77
CA VAL A 27 -5.55 15.88 7.85
C VAL A 27 -5.94 14.53 8.45
N GLU A 28 -6.57 13.67 7.65
CA GLU A 28 -6.86 12.27 8.01
C GLU A 28 -5.55 11.48 8.13
N CYS A 29 -5.32 10.85 9.28
CA CYS A 29 -4.08 10.15 9.62
C CYS A 29 -4.23 8.62 9.61
N HIS A 30 -5.39 8.11 10.03
CA HIS A 30 -5.73 6.68 9.95
C HIS A 30 -7.24 6.46 10.09
N LEU A 31 -7.74 5.30 9.66
CA LEU A 31 -9.13 4.89 9.85
C LEU A 31 -9.23 3.43 10.34
N LEU A 32 -10.30 3.12 11.08
CA LEU A 32 -10.65 1.79 11.52
C LEU A 32 -12.16 1.55 11.33
N SER A 33 -12.53 0.47 10.66
CA SER A 33 -13.93 0.08 10.44
C SER A 33 -14.46 -0.84 11.54
N SER A 34 -15.79 -0.83 11.76
CA SER A 34 -16.49 -1.69 12.72
C SER A 34 -15.88 -1.61 14.13
N VAL A 35 -15.80 -0.39 14.64
CA VAL A 35 -15.30 -0.07 15.99
C VAL A 35 -16.46 0.35 16.89
N ASP A 36 -16.53 -0.26 18.06
CA ASP A 36 -17.41 0.20 19.13
C ASP A 36 -16.67 1.20 20.04
N LEU A 37 -17.37 2.23 20.52
CA LEU A 37 -16.92 3.13 21.58
C LEU A 37 -17.73 2.80 22.83
N GLU A 38 -17.06 2.23 23.82
CA GLU A 38 -17.64 1.89 25.12
C GLU A 38 -17.07 2.79 26.22
N PRO A 39 -17.90 3.38 27.11
CA PRO A 39 -17.40 3.94 28.36
C PRO A 39 -16.93 2.81 29.29
N GLU A 40 -15.80 2.99 29.96
CA GLU A 40 -15.43 2.17 31.12
C GLU A 40 -16.01 2.80 32.39
N PRO A 41 -16.85 2.09 33.17
CA PRO A 41 -17.57 2.66 34.30
C PRO A 41 -16.61 3.02 35.44
N THR A 42 -16.38 4.32 35.65
CA THR A 42 -15.59 4.83 36.77
C THR A 42 -16.46 5.08 38.00
N THR A 43 -16.04 4.57 39.16
CA THR A 43 -16.77 4.66 40.44
C THR A 43 -16.66 6.02 41.14
N THR A 44 -16.23 7.07 40.43
CA THR A 44 -16.02 8.42 40.96
C THR A 44 -17.21 9.31 40.69
N ALA A 45 -17.59 10.19 41.63
CA ALA A 45 -18.77 11.07 41.51
C ALA A 45 -18.77 12.07 40.33
N ASN A 46 -17.67 12.16 39.57
CA ASN A 46 -17.51 12.97 38.36
C ASN A 46 -17.40 12.12 37.07
N SER A 47 -17.85 10.87 37.10
CA SER A 47 -17.93 10.00 35.92
C SER A 47 -18.94 10.53 34.90
N LEU A 48 -18.75 10.12 33.65
CA LEU A 48 -19.52 10.57 32.50
C LEU A 48 -19.89 9.35 31.66
N ASP A 49 -21.16 8.98 31.69
CA ASP A 49 -21.66 7.88 30.89
C ASP A 49 -22.24 8.40 29.57
N PHE A 50 -21.88 7.74 28.47
CA PHE A 50 -22.49 7.91 27.16
C PHE A 50 -22.94 6.53 26.66
N PRO A 51 -24.03 6.42 25.87
CA PRO A 51 -24.47 5.13 25.35
C PRO A 51 -23.39 4.52 24.46
N ALA A 52 -23.08 3.23 24.65
CA ALA A 52 -22.06 2.54 23.86
C ALA A 52 -22.43 2.58 22.37
N LEU A 53 -21.59 3.23 21.57
CA LEU A 53 -21.77 3.40 20.13
C LEU A 53 -21.17 2.18 19.44
N LYS A 54 -21.87 1.55 18.49
CA LYS A 54 -21.49 0.24 17.95
C LYS A 54 -21.26 0.26 16.45
N SER A 55 -20.35 -0.60 15.98
CA SER A 55 -20.11 -0.89 14.57
C SER A 55 -19.79 0.33 13.69
N GLY A 56 -19.19 1.39 14.24
CA GLY A 56 -18.92 2.62 13.47
C GLY A 56 -17.58 2.61 12.72
N LEU A 57 -17.40 3.63 11.89
CA LEU A 57 -16.13 4.00 11.28
C LEU A 57 -15.44 5.04 12.17
N VAL A 58 -14.26 4.71 12.69
CA VAL A 58 -13.40 5.64 13.41
C VAL A 58 -12.38 6.23 12.46
N ILE A 59 -12.23 7.56 12.47
CA ILE A 59 -11.22 8.29 11.69
C ILE A 59 -10.39 9.13 12.66
N LEU A 60 -9.09 8.91 12.68
CA LEU A 60 -8.13 9.74 13.40
C LEU A 60 -7.65 10.85 12.47
N THR A 61 -7.78 12.11 12.90
CA THR A 61 -7.18 13.27 12.23
C THR A 61 -6.08 13.89 13.08
N THR A 62 -5.37 14.89 12.53
CA THR A 62 -4.40 15.70 13.30
C THR A 62 -5.02 16.49 14.46
N TYR A 63 -6.36 16.64 14.53
CA TYR A 63 -7.05 17.47 15.53
C TYR A 63 -8.04 16.69 16.42
N ARG A 64 -8.66 15.62 15.92
CA ARG A 64 -9.75 14.92 16.61
C ARG A 64 -9.88 13.46 16.18
N LEU A 65 -10.54 12.71 17.04
CA LEU A 65 -11.03 11.35 16.83
C LEU A 65 -12.50 11.46 16.41
N LEU A 66 -12.80 11.09 15.16
CA LEU A 66 -14.16 11.08 14.61
C LEU A 66 -14.73 9.68 14.70
N TRP A 67 -16.02 9.55 15.04
CA TRP A 67 -16.77 8.31 14.92
C TRP A 67 -18.03 8.56 14.11
N LEU A 68 -18.26 7.72 13.10
CA LEU A 68 -19.40 7.79 12.19
C LEU A 68 -20.19 6.47 12.25
N PRO A 69 -21.53 6.49 12.28
CA PRO A 69 -22.33 5.27 12.18
C PRO A 69 -22.11 4.60 10.82
N SER A 70 -21.96 3.27 10.80
CA SER A 70 -21.77 2.53 9.54
C SER A 70 -23.04 2.48 8.68
N ASN A 71 -24.22 2.66 9.27
CA ASN A 71 -25.47 2.78 8.51
C ASN A 71 -26.40 3.87 9.09
N VAL A 72 -26.43 5.01 8.40
CA VAL A 72 -27.24 6.19 8.76
C VAL A 72 -28.75 5.90 8.75
N THR A 73 -29.21 4.83 8.10
CA THR A 73 -30.65 4.51 8.00
C THR A 73 -31.19 3.63 9.13
N THR A 74 -30.34 3.03 9.95
CA THR A 74 -30.76 2.09 11.02
C THR A 74 -30.34 2.50 12.42
N ASP A 75 -29.21 3.20 12.57
CA ASP A 75 -28.68 3.59 13.87
C ASP A 75 -28.98 5.06 14.19
N ASN A 76 -29.77 5.32 15.24
CA ASN A 76 -30.11 6.66 15.76
C ASN A 76 -28.90 7.44 16.35
N SER A 77 -27.67 7.01 16.09
CA SER A 77 -26.44 7.62 16.59
C SER A 77 -25.90 8.64 15.60
N ASN A 78 -25.90 9.91 15.98
CA ASN A 78 -25.26 10.96 15.19
C ASN A 78 -23.72 10.77 15.13
N PRO A 79 -23.05 11.21 14.05
CA PRO A 79 -21.59 11.28 14.01
C PRO A 79 -21.05 12.18 15.14
N ILE A 80 -19.95 11.77 15.78
CA ILE A 80 -19.32 12.51 16.89
C ILE A 80 -17.85 12.82 16.63
N ALA A 81 -17.37 13.87 17.30
CA ALA A 81 -15.99 14.31 17.35
C ALA A 81 -15.48 14.35 18.79
N ILE A 82 -14.30 13.76 19.00
CA ILE A 82 -13.54 13.79 20.27
C ILE A 82 -12.26 14.58 20.00
N PRO A 83 -12.15 15.86 20.41
CA PRO A 83 -10.95 16.65 20.21
C PRO A 83 -9.72 16.00 20.86
N LEU A 84 -8.59 15.91 20.15
CA LEU A 84 -7.36 15.34 20.73
C LEU A 84 -6.84 16.18 21.92
N SER A 85 -7.15 17.47 21.94
CA SER A 85 -6.94 18.38 23.08
C SER A 85 -7.70 17.98 24.35
N SER A 86 -8.78 17.20 24.24
CA SER A 86 -9.56 16.68 25.36
C SER A 86 -9.05 15.33 25.88
N VAL A 87 -8.18 14.65 25.12
CA VAL A 87 -7.55 13.39 25.55
C VAL A 87 -6.45 13.72 26.55
N THR A 88 -6.54 13.19 27.78
CA THR A 88 -5.56 13.44 28.85
C THR A 88 -4.53 12.32 28.99
N HIS A 89 -4.90 11.09 28.63
CA HIS A 89 -4.04 9.92 28.75
C HIS A 89 -4.43 8.85 27.73
N ILE A 90 -3.45 8.25 27.05
CA ILE A 90 -3.64 7.05 26.22
C ILE A 90 -3.01 5.87 26.98
N PHE A 91 -3.78 4.83 27.28
CA PHE A 91 -3.29 3.71 28.07
C PHE A 91 -2.47 2.75 27.21
N SER A 92 -1.34 2.28 27.74
CA SER A 92 -0.55 1.23 27.08
C SER A 92 -1.30 -0.11 27.09
N THR A 93 -1.27 -0.80 25.96
CA THR A 93 -1.84 -2.13 25.79
C THR A 93 -0.92 -3.16 26.45
N LYS A 94 -1.29 -3.64 27.64
CA LYS A 94 -0.59 -4.77 28.27
C LYS A 94 -0.84 -6.04 27.46
N LYS A 95 0.12 -6.43 26.62
CA LYS A 95 0.10 -7.70 25.87
C LYS A 95 0.01 -8.85 26.87
N SER A 96 -1.15 -9.50 26.93
CA SER A 96 -1.50 -10.56 27.88
C SER A 96 -2.03 -11.74 27.09
N ILE A 97 -1.73 -12.97 27.51
CA ILE A 97 -2.20 -14.20 26.82
C ILE A 97 -3.73 -14.21 26.63
N LYS A 98 -4.50 -13.55 27.52
CA LYS A 98 -5.95 -13.41 27.38
C LYS A 98 -6.41 -12.48 26.24
N SER A 99 -5.55 -11.62 25.70
CA SER A 99 -5.89 -10.72 24.57
C SER A 99 -5.85 -11.42 23.21
N MET A 100 -5.38 -12.66 23.11
CA MET A 100 -5.46 -13.44 21.86
C MET A 100 -6.88 -13.92 21.53
N PHE A 101 -7.80 -13.91 22.51
CA PHE A 101 -9.17 -14.42 22.37
C PHE A 101 -10.25 -13.32 22.38
N HIS A 102 -9.85 -12.05 22.33
CA HIS A 102 -10.77 -10.91 22.41
C HIS A 102 -10.45 -9.90 21.30
N SER A 103 -11.48 -9.20 20.80
CA SER A 103 -11.30 -8.02 19.94
C SER A 103 -10.28 -7.06 20.54
N PRO A 104 -9.29 -6.56 19.76
CA PRO A 104 -8.32 -5.60 20.26
C PRO A 104 -8.99 -4.36 20.86
N ARG A 105 -8.40 -3.82 21.94
CA ARG A 105 -8.96 -2.68 22.68
C ARG A 105 -7.92 -1.59 22.85
N ILE A 106 -8.25 -0.37 22.45
CA ILE A 106 -7.48 0.84 22.75
C ILE A 106 -8.24 1.63 23.80
N ARG A 107 -7.59 1.99 24.89
CA ARG A 107 -8.20 2.80 25.96
C ARG A 107 -7.53 4.16 26.06
N PHE A 108 -8.33 5.19 26.26
CA PHE A 108 -7.85 6.55 26.49
C PHE A 108 -8.83 7.31 27.39
N GLN A 109 -8.31 8.24 28.18
CA GLN A 109 -9.11 9.11 29.05
C GLN A 109 -9.37 10.43 28.34
N VAL A 110 -10.64 10.85 28.36
CA VAL A 110 -11.11 12.15 27.87
C VAL A 110 -11.55 12.99 29.06
N SER A 111 -11.17 14.27 29.08
CA SER A 111 -11.58 15.24 30.09
C SER A 111 -12.18 16.47 29.42
N ILE A 112 -13.45 16.74 29.71
CA ILE A 112 -14.24 17.84 29.14
C ILE A 112 -15.06 18.47 30.28
N HIS A 113 -15.01 19.80 30.41
CA HIS A 113 -15.73 20.57 31.44
C HIS A 113 -15.58 20.00 32.88
N SER A 114 -14.34 19.71 33.28
CA SER A 114 -13.97 19.17 34.61
C SER A 114 -14.56 17.80 34.98
N ARG A 115 -15.13 17.08 34.01
CA ARG A 115 -15.55 15.67 34.14
C ARG A 115 -14.69 14.80 33.22
N SER A 116 -14.48 13.53 33.58
CA SER A 116 -13.65 12.63 32.78
C SER A 116 -14.24 11.24 32.62
N VAL A 117 -14.09 10.68 31.43
CA VAL A 117 -14.49 9.31 31.07
C VAL A 117 -13.30 8.58 30.45
N VAL A 118 -13.17 7.28 30.75
CA VAL A 118 -12.26 6.39 30.00
C VAL A 118 -13.05 5.79 28.85
N VAL A 119 -12.65 6.10 27.63
CA VAL A 119 -13.22 5.58 26.39
C VAL A 119 -12.42 4.37 25.96
N THR A 120 -13.11 3.28 25.63
CA THR A 120 -12.54 2.08 25.05
C THR A 120 -13.01 1.95 23.60
N LEU A 121 -12.07 2.01 22.65
CA LEU A 121 -12.29 1.54 21.29
C LEU A 121 -12.21 0.01 21.30
N VAL A 122 -13.25 -0.68 20.86
CA VAL A 122 -13.24 -2.14 20.63
C VAL A 122 -13.27 -2.38 19.13
N ILE A 123 -12.13 -2.83 18.59
CA ILE A 123 -11.96 -3.01 17.15
C ILE A 123 -12.50 -4.40 16.77
N ARG A 124 -13.63 -4.47 16.07
CA ARG A 124 -14.20 -5.73 15.54
C ARG A 124 -13.91 -5.94 14.05
N GLY A 125 -13.63 -4.87 13.31
CA GLY A 125 -13.32 -4.93 11.89
C GLY A 125 -11.86 -5.27 11.57
N LYS A 126 -11.54 -5.31 10.28
CA LYS A 126 -10.16 -5.43 9.80
C LYS A 126 -9.46 -4.06 9.89
N GLY A 127 -8.33 -4.02 10.56
CA GLY A 127 -7.48 -2.84 10.67
C GLY A 127 -6.26 -3.12 11.55
N ASP A 128 -5.14 -2.46 11.27
CA ASP A 128 -3.92 -2.61 12.07
C ASP A 128 -3.99 -1.72 13.31
N VAL A 129 -4.24 -2.35 14.45
CA VAL A 129 -4.48 -1.68 15.73
C VAL A 129 -3.19 -1.15 16.34
N ASP A 130 -2.05 -1.81 16.11
CA ASP A 130 -0.74 -1.34 16.59
C ASP A 130 -0.28 -0.12 15.75
N VAL A 131 -0.54 -0.10 14.44
CA VAL A 131 -0.32 1.08 13.58
C VAL A 131 -1.26 2.23 13.94
N PHE A 132 -2.57 1.97 14.12
CA PHE A 132 -3.50 3.02 14.56
C PHE A 132 -3.11 3.61 15.90
N LEU A 133 -2.74 2.76 16.89
CA LEU A 133 -2.30 3.23 18.21
C LEU A 133 -1.04 4.09 18.09
N THR A 134 -0.08 3.68 17.26
CA THR A 134 1.14 4.47 16.98
C THR A 134 0.78 5.84 16.40
N LYS A 135 -0.10 5.89 15.39
CA LYS A 135 -0.56 7.15 14.79
C LYS A 135 -1.35 8.02 15.78
N PHE A 136 -2.16 7.43 16.65
CA PHE A 136 -2.89 8.15 17.69
C PHE A 136 -1.93 8.81 18.69
N TRP A 137 -0.85 8.11 19.07
CA TRP A 137 0.24 8.71 19.86
C TRP A 137 0.97 9.83 19.11
N ASP A 138 1.31 9.64 17.82
CA ASP A 138 1.96 10.66 16.99
C ASP A 138 1.12 11.96 16.96
N CYS A 139 -0.17 11.85 16.60
CA CYS A 139 -1.09 12.99 16.51
C CYS A 139 -1.31 13.66 17.86
N TRP A 140 -1.46 12.88 18.94
CA TRP A 140 -1.67 13.43 20.29
C TRP A 140 -0.43 14.13 20.85
N ARG A 141 0.78 13.63 20.55
CA ARG A 141 2.04 14.29 20.93
C ARG A 141 2.34 15.51 20.05
N GLY A 142 1.94 15.48 18.78
CA GLY A 142 2.18 16.54 17.81
C GLY A 142 1.38 17.84 18.04
N ARG A 143 0.30 17.80 18.84
CA ARG A 143 -0.45 18.97 19.32
C ARG A 143 -0.82 20.00 18.23
N ALA A 144 -1.22 19.53 17.04
CA ALA A 144 -1.53 20.43 15.90
C ALA A 144 -2.62 21.48 16.20
N TRP A 145 -3.49 21.22 17.18
CA TRP A 145 -4.49 22.15 17.70
C TRP A 145 -3.93 23.37 18.46
N GLU A 146 -2.66 23.37 18.85
CA GLU A 146 -1.98 24.52 19.48
C GLU A 146 -1.34 25.44 18.43
N ILE A 147 -0.82 24.87 17.34
CA ILE A 147 -0.08 25.59 16.28
C ILE A 147 -0.97 26.64 15.57
N GLY A 148 -2.28 26.41 15.49
CA GLY A 148 -3.22 27.30 14.78
C GLY A 148 -3.62 28.58 15.52
N LYS A 149 -3.20 28.80 16.78
CA LYS A 149 -3.62 30.00 17.55
C LYS A 149 -2.75 31.23 17.32
N ASP A 150 -1.51 31.05 16.86
CA ASP A 150 -0.58 32.15 16.55
C ASP A 150 -0.45 32.31 15.03
N SER A 151 -1.41 32.99 14.42
CA SER A 151 -1.35 33.38 12.99
C SER A 151 -1.89 34.78 12.70
N GLY A 152 -1.44 35.75 13.51
CA GLY A 152 -1.18 37.10 12.98
C GLY A 152 0.13 37.09 12.19
N GLY A 153 0.11 37.52 10.93
CA GLY A 153 1.19 37.23 9.98
C GLY A 153 2.56 37.85 10.30
N GLY A 154 3.62 37.15 9.91
CA GLY A 154 5.01 37.61 10.07
C GLY A 154 6.02 36.71 9.38
N SER A 155 6.25 36.91 8.08
CA SER A 155 7.39 36.33 7.38
C SER A 155 8.69 36.97 7.88
N SER A 156 9.66 36.19 8.36
CA SER A 156 11.08 36.41 8.02
C SER A 156 12.02 35.33 8.56
N SER A 157 13.10 35.16 7.80
CA SER A 157 14.38 34.54 8.13
C SER A 157 14.90 34.87 9.54
N GLY A 158 15.58 33.92 10.15
CA GLY A 158 16.10 34.08 11.52
C GLY A 158 17.25 35.08 11.65
N SER A 159 17.38 35.59 12.87
CA SER A 159 18.62 36.13 13.43
C SER A 159 18.54 36.05 14.96
N VAL A 160 19.64 35.65 15.59
CA VAL A 160 19.83 35.77 17.04
C VAL A 160 20.13 37.24 17.34
N PRO A 161 19.61 37.80 18.44
CA PRO A 161 20.49 38.63 19.26
C PRO A 161 20.37 38.37 20.76
N ALA A 162 21.35 38.89 21.51
CA ALA A 162 21.59 38.57 22.91
C ALA A 162 21.15 39.69 23.88
N SER A 163 21.07 39.33 25.16
CA SER A 163 21.40 40.15 26.34
C SER A 163 20.74 41.54 26.54
N GLY A 164 19.65 41.56 27.33
CA GLY A 164 19.77 41.93 28.76
C GLY A 164 19.55 43.40 29.24
N SER A 165 18.97 43.51 30.44
CA SER A 165 18.71 44.73 31.26
C SER A 165 17.52 45.58 30.76
N VAL A 166 16.45 45.91 31.50
CA VAL A 166 16.23 46.34 32.91
C VAL A 166 14.75 46.06 33.28
N SER A 167 14.25 45.85 34.51
CA SER A 167 14.75 45.37 35.83
C SER A 167 13.54 45.29 36.80
N GLY A 168 13.59 44.45 37.86
CA GLY A 168 12.75 44.62 39.07
C GLY A 168 12.02 43.40 39.66
N GLY A 169 12.48 42.93 40.83
CA GLY A 169 11.61 42.28 41.84
C GLY A 169 11.76 40.77 42.07
N GLY A 170 12.01 40.38 43.33
CA GLY A 170 11.64 39.05 43.86
C GLY A 170 12.73 37.97 43.94
N LEU A 171 13.74 38.12 44.82
CA LEU A 171 14.77 37.10 45.07
C LEU A 171 14.45 36.20 46.28
N TYR A 172 13.28 35.55 46.30
CA TYR A 172 13.02 34.41 47.20
C TYR A 172 11.80 33.58 46.76
N SER A 173 11.98 32.26 46.73
CA SER A 173 10.91 31.26 46.80
C SER A 173 11.32 30.21 47.82
N SER A 174 10.37 29.74 48.61
CA SER A 174 10.60 29.07 49.90
C SER A 174 10.95 27.57 49.80
N ASP A 175 11.69 27.17 48.77
CA ASP A 175 12.16 25.79 48.62
C ASP A 175 13.57 25.76 47.99
N GLY A 176 14.45 24.92 48.53
CA GLY A 176 15.92 25.08 48.49
C GLY A 176 16.62 24.77 47.16
N ALA A 177 15.93 24.84 46.02
CA ALA A 177 16.47 24.50 44.71
C ALA A 177 17.00 25.74 43.96
N VAL A 178 18.34 25.85 43.86
CA VAL A 178 18.99 26.88 43.04
C VAL A 178 18.67 26.64 41.55
N ARG A 179 17.82 27.48 40.96
CA ARG A 179 17.56 27.46 39.52
C ARG A 179 18.77 28.02 38.77
N LEU A 180 19.61 27.13 38.25
CA LEU A 180 20.79 27.48 37.44
C LEU A 180 20.38 27.94 36.02
N VAL A 181 19.90 29.18 35.90
CA VAL A 181 19.46 29.77 34.63
C VAL A 181 20.64 30.53 33.97
N GLY A 182 21.13 30.02 32.84
CA GLY A 182 22.20 30.64 32.06
C GLY A 182 22.62 29.77 30.87
N VAL A 183 23.50 30.29 30.00
CA VAL A 183 23.97 29.59 28.78
C VAL A 183 24.58 28.22 29.10
N SER A 184 25.29 28.09 30.23
CA SER A 184 25.83 26.81 30.71
C SER A 184 24.77 25.77 31.02
N GLY A 185 23.54 26.17 31.37
CA GLY A 185 22.41 25.26 31.58
C GLY A 185 21.80 24.75 30.27
N ILE A 186 21.83 25.56 29.21
CA ILE A 186 21.41 25.13 27.86
C ILE A 186 22.42 24.15 27.29
N LEU A 187 23.72 24.49 27.33
CA LEU A 187 24.81 23.60 26.91
C LEU A 187 24.79 22.25 27.64
N ARG A 188 24.52 22.27 28.96
CA ARG A 188 24.39 21.05 29.75
C ARG A 188 23.17 20.21 29.34
N LYS A 189 22.02 20.84 29.13
CA LYS A 189 20.81 20.13 28.67
C LYS A 189 20.98 19.55 27.27
N GLU A 190 21.68 20.25 26.38
CA GLU A 190 22.02 19.76 25.05
C GLU A 190 22.95 18.54 25.16
N GLN A 191 24.05 18.63 25.93
CA GLN A 191 24.95 17.51 26.20
C GLN A 191 24.22 16.29 26.79
N GLU A 192 23.32 16.48 27.76
CA GLU A 192 22.49 15.41 28.35
C GLU A 192 21.52 14.79 27.30
N MET A 193 21.07 15.54 26.30
CA MET A 193 20.31 15.01 25.15
C MET A 193 21.19 14.20 24.18
N TRP A 194 22.43 14.66 23.89
CA TRP A 194 23.38 13.90 23.07
C TRP A 194 23.76 12.57 23.74
N GLU A 195 24.05 12.59 25.04
CA GLU A 195 24.42 11.38 25.81
C GLU A 195 23.25 10.38 25.93
N SER A 196 22.02 10.86 26.10
CA SER A 196 20.84 9.98 26.16
C SER A 196 20.44 9.42 24.79
N THR A 197 20.64 10.16 23.70
CA THR A 197 20.43 9.65 22.34
C THR A 197 21.51 8.67 21.89
N ASP A 198 22.79 8.92 22.20
CA ASP A 198 23.89 7.98 21.95
C ASP A 198 23.67 6.67 22.71
N LYS A 199 23.31 6.73 24.00
CA LYS A 199 22.99 5.54 24.79
C LYS A 199 21.82 4.73 24.22
N SER A 200 20.74 5.39 23.80
CA SER A 200 19.57 4.75 23.16
C SER A 200 19.96 4.08 21.84
N LEU A 201 20.82 4.72 21.05
CA LEU A 201 21.36 4.19 19.80
C LEU A 201 22.27 2.97 20.03
N GLN A 202 23.14 3.01 21.06
CA GLN A 202 23.96 1.86 21.45
C GLN A 202 23.13 0.66 21.94
N GLU A 203 22.07 0.92 22.72
CA GLU A 203 21.12 -0.10 23.18
C GLU A 203 20.38 -0.75 21.99
N ALA A 204 19.87 0.06 21.06
CA ALA A 204 19.26 -0.43 19.82
C ALA A 204 20.23 -1.26 18.96
N PHE A 205 21.50 -0.86 18.84
CA PHE A 205 22.52 -1.67 18.15
C PHE A 205 22.88 -2.95 18.90
N HIS A 206 22.82 -2.98 20.24
CA HIS A 206 23.03 -4.21 21.01
C HIS A 206 21.90 -5.22 20.76
N ASP A 207 20.65 -4.77 20.79
CA ASP A 207 19.47 -5.58 20.53
C ASP A 207 19.42 -6.08 19.07
N LEU A 208 19.81 -5.24 18.10
CA LEU A 208 19.97 -5.65 16.71
C LEU A 208 21.00 -6.80 16.60
N ASN A 209 22.14 -6.70 17.28
CA ASN A 209 23.17 -7.74 17.31
C ASN A 209 22.74 -9.01 18.09
N ALA A 210 21.85 -8.89 19.08
CA ALA A 210 21.23 -10.05 19.74
C ALA A 210 20.24 -10.76 18.79
N LEU A 211 19.39 -9.99 18.10
CA LEU A 211 18.44 -10.49 17.10
C LEU A 211 19.17 -11.16 15.92
N MET A 212 20.20 -10.53 15.37
CA MET A 212 21.03 -11.11 14.31
C MET A 212 21.72 -12.40 14.72
N ARG A 213 22.18 -12.52 15.97
CA ARG A 213 22.72 -13.79 16.50
C ARG A 213 21.66 -14.88 16.55
N LYS A 214 20.45 -14.58 17.04
CA LYS A 214 19.33 -15.55 17.08
C LYS A 214 18.83 -15.94 15.70
N ALA A 215 18.73 -14.99 14.78
CA ALA A 215 18.42 -15.26 13.37
C ALA A 215 19.50 -16.13 12.72
N LYS A 216 20.79 -15.86 12.97
CA LYS A 216 21.91 -16.66 12.45
C LYS A 216 21.90 -18.09 13.01
N GLU A 217 21.63 -18.28 14.29
CA GLU A 217 21.43 -19.61 14.90
C GLU A 217 20.28 -20.37 14.22
N MET A 218 19.15 -19.70 13.98
CA MET A 218 17.98 -20.29 13.31
C MET A 218 18.27 -20.64 11.84
N VAL A 219 18.96 -19.78 11.09
CA VAL A 219 19.37 -20.05 9.70
C VAL A 219 20.35 -21.21 9.62
N ILE A 220 21.36 -21.27 10.51
CA ILE A 220 22.30 -22.40 10.59
C ILE A 220 21.58 -23.70 10.92
N LEU A 221 20.57 -23.67 11.81
CA LEU A 221 19.75 -24.84 12.13
C LEU A 221 18.94 -25.30 10.91
N ALA A 222 18.26 -24.38 10.23
CA ALA A 222 17.47 -24.66 9.02
C ALA A 222 18.36 -25.20 7.89
N GLU A 223 19.56 -24.66 7.69
CA GLU A 223 20.49 -25.12 6.66
C GLU A 223 21.12 -26.48 7.02
N LYS A 224 21.40 -26.74 8.30
CA LYS A 224 21.84 -28.06 8.78
C LYS A 224 20.74 -29.12 8.65
N MET A 225 19.47 -28.74 8.84
CA MET A 225 18.32 -29.59 8.56
C MET A 225 18.16 -29.83 7.05
N ARG A 226 18.25 -28.79 6.21
CA ARG A 226 18.24 -28.91 4.74
C ARG A 226 19.34 -29.83 4.21
N GLN A 227 20.57 -29.69 4.73
CA GLN A 227 21.68 -30.59 4.40
C GLN A 227 21.40 -32.02 4.84
N LYS A 228 20.89 -32.24 6.07
CA LYS A 228 20.50 -33.59 6.51
C LYS A 228 19.45 -34.23 5.62
N LEU A 229 18.41 -33.48 5.22
CA LEU A 229 17.36 -33.93 4.31
C LEU A 229 17.91 -34.29 2.91
N LEU A 230 18.86 -33.52 2.38
CA LEU A 230 19.52 -33.84 1.11
C LEU A 230 20.45 -35.04 1.22
N SER A 231 21.22 -35.18 2.32
CA SER A 231 22.10 -36.33 2.54
C SER A 231 21.34 -37.63 2.83
N GLY A 232 20.14 -37.54 3.43
CA GLY A 232 19.27 -38.70 3.68
C GLY A 232 18.83 -39.43 2.41
N SER A 233 18.83 -38.76 1.26
CA SER A 233 18.47 -39.33 -0.04
C SER A 233 19.61 -40.15 -0.70
N SER A 234 20.76 -40.32 -0.03
CA SER A 234 21.97 -40.94 -0.63
C SER A 234 22.43 -42.25 0.03
N SER A 235 21.64 -42.87 0.92
CA SER A 235 22.09 -44.05 1.66
C SER A 235 21.03 -45.10 2.05
N GLN A 236 20.19 -45.56 1.10
CA GLN A 236 19.83 -46.98 1.08
C GLN A 236 19.27 -47.48 -0.26
N SER A 237 20.08 -48.24 -0.98
CA SER A 237 19.66 -49.07 -2.10
C SER A 237 19.40 -50.51 -1.63
N SER A 238 18.20 -50.83 -1.16
CA SER A 238 17.66 -52.21 -1.15
C SER A 238 16.25 -52.33 -0.55
N SER A 239 15.33 -52.89 -1.35
CA SER A 239 14.24 -53.77 -0.90
C SER A 239 13.09 -53.22 -0.02
N GLY A 240 12.03 -52.76 -0.70
CA GLY A 240 10.60 -52.99 -0.42
C GLY A 240 10.06 -52.96 1.03
N ASN A 241 9.26 -51.93 1.33
CA ASN A 241 7.82 -52.11 1.64
C ASN A 241 7.06 -50.76 1.72
N ASP A 242 5.76 -50.87 1.43
CA ASP A 242 4.69 -49.90 1.16
C ASP A 242 4.34 -48.82 2.23
N GLU A 243 5.29 -48.27 3.02
CA GLU A 243 4.98 -47.27 4.07
C GLU A 243 5.62 -45.87 3.88
N GLU A 244 6.05 -45.51 2.66
CA GLU A 244 6.69 -44.21 2.37
C GLU A 244 5.72 -43.11 1.87
N MET A 245 4.50 -43.05 2.43
CA MET A 245 3.52 -41.98 2.11
C MET A 245 3.17 -41.10 3.33
N GLY A 246 3.22 -41.64 4.56
CA GLY A 246 2.87 -40.88 5.78
C GLY A 246 3.89 -39.80 6.18
N SER A 247 5.16 -39.99 5.81
CA SER A 247 6.27 -39.16 6.30
C SER A 247 6.21 -37.69 5.87
N LYS A 248 5.49 -37.33 4.81
CA LYS A 248 5.42 -35.96 4.28
C LYS A 248 4.25 -35.15 4.84
N GLU A 249 3.11 -35.80 5.09
CA GLU A 249 1.91 -35.15 5.63
C GLU A 249 2.04 -34.98 7.16
N GLU A 250 2.54 -35.98 7.87
CA GLU A 250 2.89 -35.84 9.30
C GLU A 250 4.00 -34.80 9.50
N MET A 251 4.98 -34.70 8.59
CA MET A 251 6.01 -33.66 8.60
C MET A 251 5.42 -32.25 8.37
N GLN A 252 4.34 -32.14 7.61
CA GLN A 252 3.60 -30.89 7.41
C GLN A 252 2.82 -30.50 8.68
N ASP A 253 2.20 -31.48 9.35
CA ASP A 253 1.46 -31.28 10.60
C ASP A 253 2.37 -30.93 11.79
N TRP A 254 3.56 -31.53 11.89
CA TRP A 254 4.57 -31.14 12.88
C TRP A 254 5.10 -29.72 12.65
N LEU A 255 5.21 -29.25 11.40
CA LEU A 255 5.55 -27.85 11.09
C LEU A 255 4.44 -26.88 11.50
N LEU A 256 3.17 -27.27 11.34
CA LEU A 256 2.01 -26.50 11.78
C LEU A 256 1.93 -26.42 13.32
N SER A 257 2.24 -27.53 14.01
CA SER A 257 2.15 -27.65 15.47
C SER A 257 3.21 -26.83 16.25
N VAL A 258 4.33 -26.48 15.61
CA VAL A 258 5.39 -25.62 16.20
C VAL A 258 4.97 -24.13 16.31
N GLY A 259 3.77 -23.77 15.82
CA GLY A 259 3.20 -22.44 16.05
C GLY A 259 3.74 -21.33 15.14
N ILE A 260 4.37 -21.69 14.01
CA ILE A 260 4.67 -20.76 12.91
C ILE A 260 3.39 -20.55 12.08
N VAL A 261 2.36 -20.01 12.73
CA VAL A 261 1.07 -19.67 12.12
C VAL A 261 1.01 -18.16 11.92
N SER A 262 1.42 -17.73 10.72
CA SER A 262 1.34 -16.38 10.20
C SER A 262 0.84 -16.47 8.74
N PRO A 263 0.00 -15.54 8.25
CA PRO A 263 -0.72 -15.75 7.00
C PRO A 263 0.22 -15.74 5.78
N VAL A 264 0.31 -16.90 5.12
CA VAL A 264 0.71 -17.09 3.71
C VAL A 264 1.88 -16.20 3.23
N THR A 265 2.98 -16.16 3.98
CA THR A 265 4.24 -15.58 3.50
C THR A 265 5.17 -16.62 2.87
N LYS A 266 6.12 -16.10 2.10
CA LYS A 266 6.96 -16.77 1.09
C LYS A 266 7.82 -17.94 1.63
N GLU A 267 8.03 -17.99 2.94
CA GLU A 267 8.96 -18.91 3.60
C GLU A 267 8.38 -20.32 3.83
N SER A 268 7.05 -20.46 3.98
CA SER A 268 6.43 -21.74 4.38
C SER A 268 6.09 -22.68 3.22
N ALA A 269 5.97 -22.16 2.00
CA ALA A 269 5.31 -22.86 0.89
C ALA A 269 5.99 -22.72 -0.47
N GLY A 270 7.26 -22.31 -0.55
CA GLY A 270 8.01 -21.92 -1.78
C GLY A 270 7.43 -22.33 -3.14
N ALA A 271 7.34 -23.64 -3.45
CA ALA A 271 6.80 -24.12 -4.73
C ALA A 271 5.26 -24.02 -4.85
N MET A 272 4.52 -24.27 -3.78
CA MET A 272 3.05 -24.18 -3.72
C MET A 272 2.56 -22.72 -3.65
N TYR A 273 3.37 -21.81 -3.09
CA TYR A 273 3.09 -20.37 -3.01
C TYR A 273 2.83 -19.77 -4.40
N HIS A 274 3.76 -19.95 -5.34
CA HIS A 274 3.59 -19.42 -6.70
C HIS A 274 2.43 -20.10 -7.45
N GLN A 275 2.15 -21.38 -7.20
CA GLN A 275 0.99 -22.07 -7.80
C GLN A 275 -0.34 -21.52 -7.27
N GLN A 276 -0.47 -21.29 -5.97
CA GLN A 276 -1.68 -20.73 -5.38
C GLN A 276 -1.86 -19.26 -5.74
N LEU A 277 -0.77 -18.48 -5.75
CA LEU A 277 -0.74 -17.10 -6.22
C LEU A 277 -1.15 -17.02 -7.70
N SER A 278 -0.67 -17.94 -8.54
CA SER A 278 -1.04 -18.04 -9.97
C SER A 278 -2.54 -18.21 -10.17
N ARG A 279 -3.19 -19.09 -9.40
CA ARG A 279 -4.65 -19.29 -9.43
C ARG A 279 -5.40 -18.02 -8.97
N GLN A 280 -5.04 -17.47 -7.82
CA GLN A 280 -5.63 -16.22 -7.30
C GLN A 280 -5.49 -15.05 -8.27
N LEU A 281 -4.34 -14.93 -8.94
CA LEU A 281 -4.09 -13.87 -9.91
C LEU A 281 -4.95 -14.06 -11.17
N ALA A 282 -5.18 -15.30 -11.63
CA ALA A 282 -6.07 -15.57 -12.77
C ALA A 282 -7.52 -15.12 -12.49
N ASP A 283 -8.04 -15.47 -11.31
CA ASP A 283 -9.39 -15.06 -10.86
C ASP A 283 -9.51 -13.54 -10.74
N PHE A 284 -8.50 -12.89 -10.15
CA PHE A 284 -8.46 -11.43 -9.99
C PHE A 284 -8.41 -10.70 -11.33
N VAL A 285 -7.50 -11.11 -12.22
CA VAL A 285 -7.20 -10.40 -13.48
C VAL A 285 -8.39 -10.39 -14.43
N ARG A 286 -9.31 -11.37 -14.35
CA ARG A 286 -10.51 -11.42 -15.20
C ARG A 286 -11.26 -10.09 -15.27
N ILE A 287 -11.54 -9.45 -14.13
CA ILE A 287 -12.35 -8.22 -14.07
C ILE A 287 -11.59 -6.98 -14.61
N PRO A 288 -10.33 -6.69 -14.23
CA PRO A 288 -9.52 -5.66 -14.89
C PRO A 288 -9.34 -5.89 -16.39
N LEU A 289 -9.16 -7.14 -16.83
CA LEU A 289 -8.92 -7.50 -18.22
C LEU A 289 -10.17 -7.29 -19.10
N GLU A 290 -11.36 -7.66 -18.61
CA GLU A 290 -12.64 -7.35 -19.25
C GLU A 290 -12.83 -5.83 -19.40
N LYS A 291 -12.49 -5.04 -18.38
CA LYS A 291 -12.56 -3.57 -18.42
C LYS A 291 -11.52 -2.93 -19.34
N ALA A 292 -10.38 -3.56 -19.55
CA ALA A 292 -9.29 -3.10 -20.41
C ALA A 292 -9.42 -3.57 -21.87
N GLY A 293 -10.52 -4.24 -22.25
CA GLY A 293 -10.74 -4.70 -23.61
C GLY A 293 -9.98 -5.97 -24.00
N GLY A 294 -9.49 -6.75 -23.03
CA GLY A 294 -8.87 -8.07 -23.25
C GLY A 294 -7.34 -8.11 -23.18
N MET A 295 -6.67 -6.97 -22.98
CA MET A 295 -5.21 -6.89 -22.76
C MET A 295 -4.85 -5.78 -21.76
N ILE A 296 -3.86 -6.02 -20.89
CA ILE A 296 -3.41 -5.06 -19.86
C ILE A 296 -1.92 -5.24 -19.53
N ASN A 297 -1.21 -4.17 -19.14
CA ASN A 297 0.20 -4.30 -18.74
C ASN A 297 0.36 -5.13 -17.47
N LEU A 298 1.47 -5.88 -17.39
CA LEU A 298 1.85 -6.59 -16.18
C LEU A 298 2.06 -5.63 -14.99
N ILE A 299 2.57 -4.42 -15.27
CA ILE A 299 2.80 -3.36 -14.27
C ILE A 299 1.47 -2.84 -13.71
N ASP A 300 0.47 -2.62 -14.56
CA ASP A 300 -0.84 -2.14 -14.14
C ASP A 300 -1.55 -3.19 -13.28
N ILE A 301 -1.44 -4.48 -13.64
CA ILE A 301 -1.94 -5.58 -12.81
C ILE A 301 -1.20 -5.69 -11.48
N TYR A 302 0.13 -5.53 -11.46
CA TYR A 302 0.90 -5.48 -10.20
C TYR A 302 0.38 -4.39 -9.27
N CYS A 303 0.19 -3.17 -9.78
CA CYS A 303 -0.35 -2.04 -9.03
C CYS A 303 -1.79 -2.31 -8.55
N LEU A 304 -2.67 -2.83 -9.41
CA LEU A 304 -4.07 -3.13 -9.08
C LEU A 304 -4.20 -4.25 -8.04
N PHE A 305 -3.42 -5.32 -8.17
CA PHE A 305 -3.46 -6.47 -7.28
C PHE A 305 -2.93 -6.11 -5.88
N ASN A 306 -1.78 -5.44 -5.80
CA ASN A 306 -1.24 -4.97 -4.52
C ASN A 306 -2.15 -3.94 -3.84
N ARG A 307 -2.76 -3.02 -4.60
CA ARG A 307 -3.77 -2.07 -4.10
C ARG A 307 -5.04 -2.76 -3.61
N ALA A 308 -5.40 -3.93 -4.16
CA ALA A 308 -6.52 -4.74 -3.68
C ALA A 308 -6.17 -5.57 -2.42
N ARG A 309 -4.90 -5.99 -2.24
CA ARG A 309 -4.44 -6.71 -1.04
C ARG A 309 -4.18 -5.80 0.17
N GLY A 310 -3.76 -4.55 -0.06
CA GLY A 310 -3.58 -3.55 1.00
C GLY A 310 -2.28 -3.73 1.80
N THR A 311 -2.22 -4.74 2.68
CA THR A 311 -1.09 -4.98 3.61
C THR A 311 -0.17 -6.12 3.19
N GLU A 312 -0.71 -7.16 2.55
CA GLU A 312 0.07 -8.29 2.03
C GLU A 312 0.55 -8.04 0.60
N LEU A 313 1.54 -7.15 0.45
CA LEU A 313 2.12 -6.82 -0.85
C LEU A 313 2.96 -7.99 -1.37
N ILE A 314 2.79 -8.33 -2.66
CA ILE A 314 3.69 -9.25 -3.37
C ILE A 314 4.79 -8.47 -4.10
N SER A 315 5.96 -9.10 -4.30
CA SER A 315 7.04 -8.50 -5.08
C SER A 315 6.77 -8.62 -6.59
N PRO A 316 7.40 -7.77 -7.45
CA PRO A 316 7.25 -7.85 -8.89
C PRO A 316 7.69 -9.21 -9.47
N GLU A 317 8.72 -9.81 -8.88
CA GLU A 317 9.25 -11.12 -9.29
C GLU A 317 8.27 -12.25 -8.94
N ASP A 318 7.65 -12.20 -7.76
CA ASP A 318 6.66 -13.21 -7.34
C ASP A 318 5.42 -13.21 -8.25
N LEU A 319 4.96 -12.02 -8.66
CA LEU A 319 3.90 -11.85 -9.65
C LEU A 319 4.29 -12.42 -11.01
N LEU A 320 5.50 -12.10 -11.49
CA LEU A 320 6.02 -12.56 -12.78
C LEU A 320 6.12 -14.09 -12.82
N GLN A 321 6.61 -14.72 -11.75
CA GLN A 321 6.67 -16.17 -11.64
C GLN A 321 5.27 -16.81 -11.56
N ALA A 322 4.34 -16.21 -10.81
CA ALA A 322 2.94 -16.64 -10.78
C ALA A 322 2.26 -16.57 -12.16
N CYS A 323 2.51 -15.51 -12.94
CA CYS A 323 2.01 -15.40 -14.32
C CYS A 323 2.63 -16.42 -15.27
N SER A 324 3.91 -16.76 -15.12
CA SER A 324 4.58 -17.74 -15.99
C SER A 324 4.05 -19.17 -15.80
N LEU A 325 3.47 -19.47 -14.63
CA LEU A 325 2.85 -20.77 -14.37
C LEU A 325 1.51 -20.96 -15.10
N TRP A 326 0.89 -19.92 -15.65
CA TRP A 326 -0.35 -20.03 -16.43
C TRP A 326 -0.21 -20.83 -17.73
N GLU A 327 0.99 -21.00 -18.26
CA GLU A 327 1.22 -21.92 -19.39
C GLU A 327 0.98 -23.39 -19.01
N LYS A 328 1.10 -23.72 -17.71
CA LYS A 328 0.95 -25.08 -17.15
C LYS A 328 -0.43 -25.34 -16.55
N PHE A 329 -1.26 -24.31 -16.40
CA PHE A 329 -2.62 -24.41 -15.88
C PHE A 329 -3.62 -24.07 -16.98
N ASP A 330 -4.75 -24.77 -17.06
CA ASP A 330 -5.79 -24.42 -18.03
C ASP A 330 -6.64 -23.24 -17.53
N VAL A 331 -6.05 -22.04 -17.60
CA VAL A 331 -6.70 -20.76 -17.30
C VAL A 331 -6.96 -19.97 -18.58
N PRO A 332 -7.99 -19.11 -18.64
CA PRO A 332 -8.32 -18.33 -19.86
C PRO A 332 -7.38 -17.14 -20.12
N VAL A 333 -6.39 -16.92 -19.25
CA VAL A 333 -5.41 -15.83 -19.37
C VAL A 333 -4.03 -16.36 -19.71
N MET A 334 -3.19 -15.52 -20.34
CA MET A 334 -1.80 -15.84 -20.63
C MET A 334 -0.89 -14.62 -20.45
N LEU A 335 0.35 -14.88 -20.06
CA LEU A 335 1.42 -13.88 -20.07
C LEU A 335 2.00 -13.80 -21.49
N ARG A 336 2.09 -12.59 -22.04
CA ARG A 336 2.73 -12.30 -23.33
C ARG A 336 3.87 -11.31 -23.14
N LYS A 337 4.87 -11.41 -24.01
CA LYS A 337 5.98 -10.46 -24.14
C LYS A 337 5.98 -9.90 -25.58
N PHE A 338 6.09 -8.59 -25.72
CA PHE A 338 6.34 -7.92 -27.01
C PHE A 338 7.85 -7.87 -27.31
N ASP A 339 8.20 -7.62 -28.57
CA ASP A 339 9.60 -7.54 -29.04
C ASP A 339 10.40 -6.43 -28.34
N SER A 340 9.72 -5.35 -27.92
CA SER A 340 10.25 -4.27 -27.06
C SER A 340 10.66 -4.73 -25.66
N GLY A 341 10.26 -5.92 -25.24
CA GLY A 341 10.43 -6.44 -23.89
C GLY A 341 9.24 -6.18 -22.95
N VAL A 342 8.26 -5.37 -23.35
CA VAL A 342 7.05 -5.09 -22.56
C VAL A 342 6.28 -6.39 -22.31
N LYS A 343 5.91 -6.64 -21.04
CA LYS A 343 5.12 -7.80 -20.63
C LYS A 343 3.69 -7.39 -20.34
N VAL A 344 2.75 -8.15 -20.89
CA VAL A 344 1.31 -7.91 -20.79
C VAL A 344 0.58 -9.19 -20.47
N ILE A 345 -0.62 -9.05 -19.91
CA ILE A 345 -1.54 -10.16 -19.71
C ILE A 345 -2.68 -9.99 -20.70
N GLN A 346 -2.99 -11.04 -21.44
CA GLN A 346 -4.07 -11.06 -22.42
C GLN A 346 -4.97 -12.29 -22.19
N ASN A 347 -6.21 -12.22 -22.67
CA ASN A 347 -7.08 -13.40 -22.73
C ASN A 347 -6.59 -14.31 -23.86
N LYS A 348 -6.65 -15.64 -23.70
CA LYS A 348 -6.35 -16.61 -24.78
C LYS A 348 -7.24 -16.38 -26.02
N SER A 349 -8.45 -15.85 -25.84
CA SER A 349 -9.39 -15.50 -26.92
C SER A 349 -9.08 -14.15 -27.61
N HIS A 350 -8.13 -13.36 -27.13
CA HIS A 350 -7.83 -12.04 -27.71
C HIS A 350 -6.91 -12.19 -28.94
N SER A 351 -7.48 -12.01 -30.14
CA SER A 351 -6.74 -12.10 -31.40
C SER A 351 -5.97 -10.82 -31.74
N ASP A 352 -4.78 -10.97 -32.32
CA ASP A 352 -4.03 -9.83 -32.87
C ASP A 352 -4.66 -9.35 -34.19
N GLU A 353 -5.27 -10.28 -34.93
CA GLU A 353 -5.87 -10.09 -36.24
C GLU A 353 -7.01 -9.07 -36.21
N GLU A 354 -7.85 -9.10 -35.17
CA GLU A 354 -8.89 -8.09 -34.96
C GLU A 354 -8.32 -6.70 -34.68
N VAL A 355 -7.24 -6.61 -33.89
CA VAL A 355 -6.56 -5.33 -33.59
C VAL A 355 -5.95 -4.77 -34.88
N PHE A 356 -5.28 -5.60 -35.69
CA PHE A 356 -4.74 -5.17 -36.97
C PHE A 356 -5.82 -4.81 -37.98
N ALA A 357 -6.99 -5.47 -37.99
CA ALA A 357 -8.10 -5.07 -38.83
C ALA A 357 -8.60 -3.66 -38.47
N ARG A 358 -8.72 -3.34 -37.16
CA ARG A 358 -9.07 -1.99 -36.69
C ARG A 358 -8.00 -0.95 -37.04
N ILE A 359 -6.72 -1.26 -36.87
CA ILE A 359 -5.60 -0.39 -37.25
C ILE A 359 -5.59 -0.16 -38.77
N LYS A 360 -5.78 -1.20 -39.59
CA LYS A 360 -5.85 -1.08 -41.06
C LYS A 360 -7.01 -0.19 -41.50
N ASN A 361 -8.18 -0.32 -40.86
CA ASN A 361 -9.32 0.57 -41.10
C ASN A 361 -9.06 2.02 -40.68
N LEU A 362 -8.26 2.24 -39.61
CA LEU A 362 -7.85 3.58 -39.19
C LEU A 362 -6.89 4.23 -40.20
N VAL A 363 -5.86 3.51 -40.63
CA VAL A 363 -4.84 4.02 -41.56
C VAL A 363 -5.38 4.21 -42.98
N SER A 364 -6.41 3.45 -43.36
CA SER A 364 -7.08 3.60 -44.68
C SER A 364 -7.94 4.86 -44.79
N LYS A 365 -8.11 5.66 -43.73
CA LYS A 365 -8.85 6.93 -43.79
C LYS A 365 -8.08 7.97 -44.62
N PRO A 366 -8.77 8.82 -45.41
CA PRO A 366 -8.10 9.78 -46.31
C PRO A 366 -7.20 10.80 -45.60
N GLU A 367 -7.49 11.13 -44.34
CA GLU A 367 -6.65 11.97 -43.50
C GLU A 367 -5.37 11.24 -43.07
N ALA A 368 -5.52 10.02 -42.53
CA ALA A 368 -4.42 9.15 -42.10
C ALA A 368 -3.46 8.77 -43.24
N LEU A 369 -3.96 8.65 -44.47
CA LEU A 369 -3.12 8.44 -45.67
C LEU A 369 -2.22 9.65 -45.99
N ARG A 370 -2.55 10.86 -45.53
CA ARG A 370 -1.76 12.08 -45.76
C ARG A 370 -0.86 12.44 -44.59
N SER A 371 -1.35 12.32 -43.36
CA SER A 371 -0.64 12.74 -42.15
C SER A 371 -0.03 11.59 -41.34
N GLY A 372 -0.34 10.34 -41.66
CA GLY A 372 0.03 9.18 -40.85
C GLY A 372 -0.73 9.15 -39.51
N ILE A 373 -0.66 8.02 -38.82
CA ILE A 373 -1.25 7.86 -37.48
C ILE A 373 -0.17 7.89 -36.40
N THR A 374 -0.49 8.48 -35.26
CA THR A 374 0.32 8.42 -34.04
C THR A 374 -0.18 7.31 -33.11
N ALA A 375 0.63 6.97 -32.10
CA ALA A 375 0.19 6.06 -31.04
C ALA A 375 -1.04 6.57 -30.27
N SER A 376 -1.23 7.88 -30.17
CA SER A 376 -2.41 8.49 -29.55
C SER A 376 -3.68 8.29 -30.38
N ASP A 377 -3.59 8.39 -31.70
CA ASP A 377 -4.74 8.19 -32.61
C ASP A 377 -5.20 6.72 -32.61
N ALA A 378 -4.24 5.81 -32.59
CA ALA A 378 -4.49 4.38 -32.41
C ALA A 378 -5.08 4.07 -31.03
N ALA A 379 -4.57 4.68 -29.96
CA ALA A 379 -5.11 4.54 -28.61
C ALA A 379 -6.59 4.99 -28.50
N MET A 380 -6.92 6.15 -29.05
CA MET A 380 -8.31 6.64 -29.10
C MET A 380 -9.23 5.71 -29.91
N THR A 381 -8.72 5.12 -30.99
CA THR A 381 -9.50 4.21 -31.86
C THR A 381 -9.67 2.81 -31.26
N LEU A 382 -8.68 2.32 -30.52
CA LEU A 382 -8.68 0.99 -29.91
C LEU A 382 -9.24 0.97 -28.48
N GLY A 383 -9.32 2.13 -27.81
CA GLY A 383 -9.79 2.24 -26.43
C GLY A 383 -8.74 1.81 -25.37
N ILE A 384 -7.45 1.89 -25.71
CA ILE A 384 -6.33 1.40 -24.89
C ILE A 384 -5.32 2.49 -24.57
N ALA A 385 -4.38 2.23 -23.65
CA ALA A 385 -3.32 3.20 -23.31
C ALA A 385 -2.39 3.50 -24.51
N PRO A 386 -1.88 4.74 -24.68
CA PRO A 386 -0.95 5.10 -25.77
C PRO A 386 0.31 4.24 -25.85
N ALA A 387 0.85 3.79 -24.71
CA ALA A 387 1.97 2.84 -24.68
C ALA A 387 1.60 1.50 -25.34
N MET A 388 0.43 0.94 -25.03
CA MET A 388 -0.06 -0.31 -25.62
C MET A 388 -0.36 -0.15 -27.12
N ALA A 389 -0.97 0.97 -27.51
CA ALA A 389 -1.22 1.25 -28.92
C ALA A 389 0.08 1.32 -29.73
N LYS A 390 1.16 1.90 -29.16
CA LYS A 390 2.49 1.89 -29.79
C LYS A 390 3.01 0.46 -30.02
N GLU A 391 2.90 -0.43 -29.05
CA GLU A 391 3.35 -1.84 -29.20
C GLU A 391 2.57 -2.57 -30.30
N HIS A 392 1.25 -2.37 -30.39
CA HIS A 392 0.45 -2.94 -31.49
C HIS A 392 0.83 -2.38 -32.86
N LEU A 393 1.17 -1.09 -32.96
CA LEU A 393 1.64 -0.48 -34.21
C LEU A 393 3.03 -1.01 -34.63
N LEU A 394 3.95 -1.17 -33.68
CA LEU A 394 5.25 -1.81 -33.92
C LEU A 394 5.10 -3.28 -34.33
N THR A 395 4.15 -4.00 -33.76
CA THR A 395 3.85 -5.39 -34.14
C THR A 395 3.17 -5.48 -35.51
N ALA A 396 2.35 -4.48 -35.89
CA ALA A 396 1.77 -4.39 -37.23
C ALA A 396 2.84 -4.09 -38.29
N GLU A 397 3.82 -3.25 -37.96
CA GLU A 397 4.99 -2.97 -38.78
C GLU A 397 5.91 -4.19 -38.94
N SER A 398 6.21 -4.94 -37.86
CA SER A 398 7.02 -6.17 -37.98
C SER A 398 6.34 -7.26 -38.82
N LYS A 399 5.01 -7.25 -38.89
CA LYS A 399 4.20 -8.05 -39.84
C LYS A 399 4.06 -7.41 -41.24
N GLY A 400 4.76 -6.31 -41.53
CA GLY A 400 4.79 -5.64 -42.83
C GLY A 400 3.49 -4.91 -43.22
N LEU A 401 2.57 -4.66 -42.28
CA LEU A 401 1.30 -3.97 -42.55
C LEU A 401 1.46 -2.44 -42.61
N LEU A 402 2.42 -1.92 -41.85
CA LEU A 402 2.70 -0.49 -41.69
C LEU A 402 4.17 -0.19 -41.98
N CYS A 403 4.46 1.07 -42.31
CA CYS A 403 5.81 1.62 -42.33
C CYS A 403 5.90 2.78 -41.33
N ARG A 404 7.02 2.91 -40.62
CA ARG A 404 7.34 4.10 -39.82
C ARG A 404 7.92 5.24 -40.65
N ASP A 405 7.55 6.46 -40.28
CA ASP A 405 8.28 7.69 -40.58
C ASP A 405 8.78 8.30 -39.27
N ILE A 406 10.01 8.79 -39.27
CA ILE A 406 10.67 9.38 -38.09
C ILE A 406 11.17 10.76 -38.50
N SER A 407 10.40 11.79 -38.12
CA SER A 407 10.72 13.18 -38.37
C SER A 407 10.96 13.94 -37.06
N PRO A 408 11.47 15.18 -37.10
CA PRO A 408 11.60 16.02 -35.90
C PRO A 408 10.26 16.28 -35.19
N ASP A 409 9.15 16.23 -35.94
CA ASP A 409 7.79 16.40 -35.42
C ASP A 409 7.24 15.13 -34.74
N GLY A 410 7.99 14.02 -34.80
CA GLY A 410 7.71 12.78 -34.07
C GLY A 410 7.67 11.53 -34.95
N PHE A 411 7.21 10.45 -34.33
CA PHE A 411 7.06 9.14 -34.97
C PHE A 411 5.63 8.97 -35.50
N ARG A 412 5.50 8.61 -36.78
CA ARG A 412 4.20 8.37 -37.45
C ARG A 412 4.21 7.01 -38.15
N PHE A 413 3.07 6.35 -38.21
CA PHE A 413 2.88 5.12 -38.99
C PHE A 413 1.99 5.38 -40.21
N PHE A 414 2.37 4.81 -41.34
CA PHE A 414 1.63 4.84 -42.61
C PHE A 414 1.32 3.42 -43.08
N ILE A 415 0.39 3.27 -44.03
CA ILE A 415 0.14 1.96 -44.66
C ILE A 415 1.37 1.53 -45.46
N ASN A 416 1.75 0.25 -45.39
CA ASN A 416 2.87 -0.23 -46.19
C ASN A 416 2.48 -0.27 -47.69
N LEU A 417 3.04 0.67 -48.46
CA LEU A 417 2.95 0.71 -49.93
C LEU A 417 4.08 -0.08 -50.62
N PHE A 418 5.00 -0.65 -49.83
CA PHE A 418 6.22 -1.35 -50.26
C PHE A 418 6.27 -2.80 -49.76
N PRO A 419 5.21 -3.63 -49.94
CA PRO A 419 5.20 -5.03 -49.48
C PRO A 419 6.23 -5.92 -50.20
N GLU A 420 6.88 -5.38 -51.22
CA GLU A 420 7.88 -6.04 -52.05
C GLU A 420 9.27 -6.06 -51.38
N ILE A 421 9.57 -5.02 -50.61
CA ILE A 421 10.87 -4.81 -49.95
C ILE A 421 10.93 -5.69 -48.70
N ILE A 422 11.96 -6.54 -48.62
CA ILE A 422 12.21 -7.41 -47.47
C ILE A 422 13.17 -6.67 -46.53
N SER A 423 12.78 -6.44 -45.27
CA SER A 423 13.65 -5.77 -44.29
C SER A 423 14.96 -6.53 -44.03
N ASP A 424 14.94 -7.86 -44.14
CA ASP A 424 16.09 -8.73 -43.93
C ASP A 424 17.09 -8.71 -45.10
N ASP A 425 16.65 -8.32 -46.30
CA ASP A 425 17.52 -8.11 -47.47
C ASP A 425 16.98 -6.96 -48.35
N ILE A 426 17.36 -5.75 -47.96
CA ILE A 426 17.02 -4.49 -48.64
C ILE A 426 17.62 -4.42 -50.06
N HIS A 427 18.60 -5.27 -50.39
CA HIS A 427 19.23 -5.33 -51.71
C HIS A 427 18.57 -6.33 -52.66
N LEU A 428 17.64 -7.17 -52.17
CA LEU A 428 16.93 -8.15 -53.00
C LEU A 428 15.86 -7.49 -53.88
N VAL A 429 16.28 -7.05 -55.07
CA VAL A 429 15.37 -6.61 -56.12
C VAL A 429 14.63 -7.83 -56.70
N LYS A 430 13.32 -7.93 -56.44
CA LYS A 430 12.46 -8.91 -57.12
C LYS A 430 12.22 -8.50 -58.57
N ASP A 431 12.13 -9.45 -59.49
CA ASP A 431 11.95 -9.20 -60.93
C ASP A 431 10.63 -8.48 -61.30
N HIS A 432 9.67 -8.48 -60.37
CA HIS A 432 8.32 -7.94 -60.52
C HIS A 432 7.96 -6.99 -59.37
N GLY A 433 7.28 -5.89 -59.70
CA GLY A 433 6.75 -4.93 -58.73
C GLY A 433 7.26 -3.49 -58.88
N ILE A 434 6.70 -2.59 -58.06
CA ILE A 434 7.00 -1.15 -57.98
C ILE A 434 8.50 -0.90 -57.79
N TYR A 435 9.18 -1.67 -56.93
CA TYR A 435 10.61 -1.47 -56.67
C TYR A 435 11.46 -1.76 -57.92
N SER A 436 11.10 -2.79 -58.69
CA SER A 436 11.73 -3.11 -59.98
C SER A 436 11.49 -2.03 -61.04
N LEU A 437 10.29 -1.40 -61.03
CA LEU A 437 9.94 -0.32 -61.94
C LEU A 437 10.70 0.96 -61.61
N TRP A 438 10.89 1.28 -60.32
CA TRP A 438 11.68 2.41 -59.88
C TRP A 438 13.14 2.29 -60.28
N ILE A 439 13.75 1.11 -60.10
CA ILE A 439 15.13 0.85 -60.54
C ILE A 439 15.25 0.93 -62.07
N LYS A 440 14.26 0.44 -62.83
CA LYS A 440 14.21 0.58 -64.31
C LYS A 440 13.95 2.01 -64.81
N SER A 441 13.46 2.91 -63.94
CA SER A 441 13.19 4.32 -64.27
C SER A 441 14.35 5.27 -63.95
N ARG A 442 15.46 4.74 -63.41
CA ARG A 442 16.63 5.48 -62.95
C ARG A 442 17.85 5.19 -63.83
#